data_AF-A0A520YZC2-F1
#
_entry.id   AF-A0A520YZC2-F1
#
_cell.length_a   1.000
_cell.length_b   1.000
_cell.length_c   1.000
_cell.angle_alpha   90.00
_cell.angle_beta   90.00
_cell.angle_gamma   90.00
#
_symmetry.space_group_name_H-M   'P 1'
#
loop_
_entity.id
_entity.type
_entity.pdbx_description
1 polymer ?
#
loop_
_entity_poly.entity_id
_entity_poly.type
_entity_poly.pdbx_seq_one_letter_code
_entity_poly.pdbx_strand_id
1 'polypeptide(L)'
;MKTEQTYPRYVEWLSAEEMHNASREWLSELRFMKDEHHFYEDLITSFTMQMLEQDKFPENKKVIDAINHSKKRTASLIDEIMKHEKELEIMVDGIDQPKEESAYKEEHRRLIAVMNQFIPEYRNLKGQLFGIIKDIRIKEKQSRLIDRK
;
A
#
# COMPACT_ATOMS: atom_id res chain seq x y z
N MET A 1 -2.91 -26.47 8.57
CA MET A 1 -2.68 -25.52 9.68
C MET A 1 -3.65 -24.37 9.50
N LYS A 2 -4.55 -24.16 10.47
CA LYS A 2 -5.53 -23.07 10.44
C LYS A 2 -4.81 -21.81 10.93
N THR A 3 -4.75 -20.76 10.12
CA THR A 3 -4.31 -19.44 10.56
C THR A 3 -5.41 -18.85 11.43
N GLU A 4 -5.24 -18.92 12.73
CA GLU A 4 -6.10 -18.22 13.69
C GLU A 4 -5.92 -16.71 13.46
N GLN A 5 -6.96 -16.06 12.92
CA GLN A 5 -7.07 -14.61 12.89
C GLN A 5 -7.24 -14.11 14.34
N THR A 6 -6.11 -13.87 15.00
CA THR A 6 -6.04 -13.26 16.33
C THR A 6 -6.28 -11.75 16.23
N TYR A 7 -7.50 -11.30 15.93
CA TYR A 7 -7.83 -9.86 15.90
C TYR A 7 -9.13 -9.38 16.56
N PRO A 8 -10.01 -10.19 17.18
CA PRO A 8 -11.21 -9.60 17.78
C PRO A 8 -10.94 -8.92 19.13
N ARG A 9 -10.03 -9.45 19.96
CA ARG A 9 -9.89 -9.03 21.37
C ARG A 9 -9.03 -7.79 21.59
N TYR A 10 -8.05 -7.52 20.73
CA TYR A 10 -7.11 -6.40 20.93
C TYR A 10 -7.77 -5.04 20.65
N VAL A 11 -8.71 -4.98 19.71
CA VAL A 11 -9.34 -3.71 19.30
C VAL A 11 -10.52 -3.29 20.17
N GLU A 12 -10.96 -4.13 21.12
CA GLU A 12 -11.93 -3.70 22.14
C GLU A 12 -11.32 -2.72 23.17
N TRP A 13 -9.99 -2.61 23.22
CA TRP A 13 -9.26 -1.87 24.26
C TRP A 13 -8.47 -0.66 23.74
N LEU A 14 -8.54 -0.33 22.44
CA LEU A 14 -7.82 0.84 21.93
C LEU A 14 -8.44 2.14 22.47
N SER A 15 -7.59 2.92 23.12
CA SER A 15 -7.86 4.31 23.50
C SER A 15 -7.95 5.21 22.26
N ALA A 16 -8.58 6.37 22.43
CA ALA A 16 -8.63 7.40 21.38
C ALA A 16 -7.21 7.82 20.91
N GLU A 17 -6.26 7.89 21.85
CA GLU A 17 -4.86 8.21 21.56
C GLU A 17 -4.17 7.12 20.74
N GLU A 18 -4.39 5.83 21.05
CA GLU A 18 -3.85 4.74 20.24
C GLU A 18 -4.43 4.74 18.82
N MET A 19 -5.74 4.98 18.69
CA MET A 19 -6.39 5.09 17.38
C MET A 19 -5.85 6.28 16.57
N HIS A 20 -5.63 7.44 17.22
CA HIS A 20 -4.99 8.61 16.61
C HIS A 20 -3.59 8.29 16.09
N ASN A 21 -2.76 7.66 16.92
CA ASN A 21 -1.39 7.32 16.57
C ASN A 21 -1.35 6.33 15.41
N ALA A 22 -2.20 5.30 15.42
CA ALA A 22 -2.34 4.36 14.31
C ALA A 22 -2.74 5.06 13.00
N SER A 23 -3.75 5.94 13.02
CA SER A 23 -4.15 6.73 11.85
C SER A 23 -2.98 7.57 11.30
N ARG A 24 -2.20 8.21 12.18
CA ARG A 24 -1.04 9.01 11.78
C ARG A 24 0.06 8.18 11.15
N GLU A 25 0.36 7.01 11.72
CA GLU A 25 1.33 6.07 11.15
C GLU A 25 0.89 5.61 9.76
N TRP A 26 -0.37 5.19 9.61
CA TRP A 26 -0.91 4.79 8.31
C TRP A 26 -0.87 5.91 7.29
N LEU A 27 -1.22 7.15 7.67
CA LEU A 27 -1.14 8.30 6.76
C LEU A 27 0.31 8.59 6.34
N SER A 28 1.27 8.45 7.26
CA SER A 28 2.69 8.61 6.94
C SER A 28 3.16 7.57 5.92
N GLU A 29 2.85 6.30 6.17
CA GLU A 29 3.18 5.19 5.27
C GLU A 29 2.52 5.38 3.89
N LEU A 30 1.21 5.67 3.85
CA LEU A 30 0.49 5.82 2.58
C LEU A 30 0.97 7.03 1.77
N ARG A 31 1.34 8.13 2.43
CA ARG A 31 1.94 9.30 1.74
C ARG A 31 3.29 8.94 1.13
N PHE A 32 4.12 8.21 1.86
CA PHE A 32 5.37 7.68 1.31
C PHE A 32 5.12 6.77 0.11
N MET A 33 4.14 5.85 0.20
CA MET A 33 3.75 4.98 -0.92
C MET A 33 3.24 5.79 -2.12
N LYS A 34 2.52 6.89 -1.89
CA LYS A 34 2.06 7.78 -2.96
C LYS A 34 3.24 8.41 -3.71
N ASP A 35 4.24 8.87 -2.99
CA ASP A 35 5.46 9.43 -3.58
C ASP A 35 6.27 8.35 -4.33
N GLU A 36 6.35 7.14 -3.77
CA GLU A 36 6.96 6.00 -4.45
C GLU A 36 6.23 5.62 -5.75
N HIS A 37 4.90 5.68 -5.80
CA HIS A 37 4.16 5.43 -7.04
C HIS A 37 4.55 6.42 -8.15
N HIS A 38 4.80 7.69 -7.82
CA HIS A 38 5.32 8.65 -8.80
C HIS A 38 6.71 8.25 -9.31
N PHE A 39 7.59 7.82 -8.41
CA PHE A 39 8.88 7.27 -8.80
C PHE A 39 8.74 6.01 -9.69
N TYR A 40 7.77 5.14 -9.43
CA TYR A 40 7.53 3.96 -10.26
C TYR A 40 7.02 4.32 -11.66
N GLU A 41 6.22 5.37 -11.81
CA GLU A 41 5.79 5.86 -13.12
C GLU A 41 6.98 6.31 -13.97
N ASP A 42 7.88 7.09 -13.39
CA ASP A 42 9.12 7.52 -14.05
C ASP A 42 10.01 6.33 -14.41
N LEU A 43 10.10 5.35 -13.51
CA LEU A 43 10.87 4.14 -13.71
C LEU A 43 10.30 3.29 -14.86
N ILE A 44 9.00 3.00 -14.85
CA ILE A 44 8.34 2.23 -15.92
C ILE A 44 8.51 2.95 -17.26
N THR A 45 8.32 4.27 -17.29
CA THR A 45 8.51 5.09 -18.49
C THR A 45 9.93 4.96 -19.03
N SER A 46 10.94 5.02 -18.16
CA SER A 46 12.36 4.91 -18.52
C SER A 46 12.75 3.55 -19.12
N PHE A 47 12.01 2.49 -18.80
CA PHE A 47 12.30 1.11 -19.23
C PHE A 47 11.22 0.52 -20.17
N THR A 48 10.32 1.36 -20.68
CA THR A 48 9.16 0.90 -21.45
C THR A 48 9.58 0.07 -22.66
N MET A 49 10.60 0.49 -23.42
CA MET A 49 11.04 -0.23 -24.62
C MET A 49 11.49 -1.67 -24.32
N GLN A 50 12.22 -1.87 -23.22
CA GLN A 50 12.70 -3.18 -22.78
C GLN A 50 11.57 -4.03 -22.17
N MET A 51 10.58 -3.38 -21.53
CA MET A 51 9.41 -4.05 -20.99
C MET A 51 8.44 -4.57 -22.06
N LEU A 52 8.49 -3.99 -23.27
CA LEU A 52 7.70 -4.40 -24.44
C LEU A 52 8.31 -5.58 -25.22
N GLU A 53 9.46 -6.13 -24.81
CA GLU A 53 10.03 -7.35 -25.39
C GLU A 53 9.00 -8.50 -25.29
N GLN A 54 8.68 -9.13 -26.43
CA GLN A 54 7.51 -10.01 -26.61
C GLN A 54 7.40 -11.13 -25.57
N ASP A 55 8.53 -11.71 -25.16
CA ASP A 55 8.56 -12.93 -24.34
C ASP A 55 8.14 -12.69 -22.87
N LYS A 56 8.20 -11.45 -22.38
CA LYS A 56 7.87 -11.08 -20.98
C LYS A 56 6.78 -10.02 -20.88
N PHE A 57 6.23 -9.57 -22.01
CA PHE A 57 5.24 -8.49 -22.03
C PHE A 57 3.98 -8.82 -21.22
N PRO A 58 3.37 -10.03 -21.28
CA PRO A 58 2.18 -10.34 -20.50
C PRO A 58 2.41 -10.24 -18.99
N GLU A 59 3.55 -10.71 -18.48
CA GLU A 59 3.93 -10.66 -17.07
C GLU A 59 4.21 -9.23 -16.63
N ASN A 60 5.00 -8.49 -17.40
CA ASN A 60 5.31 -7.09 -17.13
C ASN A 60 4.04 -6.24 -17.05
N LYS A 61 3.12 -6.45 -18.00
CA LYS A 61 1.84 -5.75 -18.04
C LYS A 61 1.01 -5.98 -16.78
N LYS A 62 0.92 -7.23 -16.28
CA LYS A 62 0.20 -7.53 -15.04
C LYS A 62 0.75 -6.76 -13.85
N VAL A 63 2.08 -6.65 -13.72
CA VAL A 63 2.72 -5.90 -12.64
C VAL A 63 2.43 -4.39 -12.78
N ILE A 64 2.53 -3.84 -13.99
CA ILE A 64 2.22 -2.43 -14.27
C ILE A 64 0.75 -2.11 -13.95
N ASP A 65 -0.18 -2.95 -14.39
CA ASP A 65 -1.61 -2.78 -14.11
C ASP A 65 -1.87 -2.84 -12.59
N ALA A 66 -1.23 -3.78 -11.88
CA ALA A 66 -1.32 -3.87 -10.43
C ALA A 66 -0.76 -2.62 -9.72
N ILE A 67 0.33 -2.02 -10.22
CA ILE A 67 0.89 -0.75 -9.69
C ILE A 67 -0.11 0.39 -9.88
N ASN A 68 -0.74 0.47 -11.05
CA ASN A 68 -1.75 1.49 -11.32
C ASN A 68 -2.98 1.34 -10.42
N HIS A 69 -3.41 0.10 -10.15
CA HIS A 69 -4.47 -0.18 -9.19
C HIS A 69 -4.06 0.17 -7.76
N SER A 70 -2.83 -0.18 -7.34
CA SER A 70 -2.26 0.17 -6.05
C SER A 70 -2.23 1.69 -5.84
N LYS A 71 -1.77 2.47 -6.83
CA LYS A 71 -1.76 3.94 -6.78
C LYS A 71 -3.13 4.52 -6.48
N LYS A 72 -4.18 4.04 -7.16
CA LYS A 72 -5.57 4.47 -6.92
C LYS A 72 -6.02 4.08 -5.52
N ARG A 73 -5.74 2.85 -5.09
CA ARG A 73 -6.09 2.36 -3.77
C ARG A 73 -5.41 3.16 -2.65
N THR A 74 -4.13 3.49 -2.79
CA THR A 74 -3.39 4.34 -1.86
C THR A 74 -4.07 5.70 -1.70
N ALA A 75 -4.45 6.36 -2.81
CA ALA A 75 -5.15 7.63 -2.74
C ALA A 75 -6.49 7.52 -1.99
N SER A 76 -7.30 6.50 -2.31
CA SER A 76 -8.57 6.26 -1.59
C SER A 76 -8.37 5.99 -0.10
N LEU A 77 -7.36 5.21 0.29
CA LEU A 77 -7.08 4.92 1.69
C LEU A 77 -6.61 6.16 2.46
N ILE A 78 -5.86 7.06 1.82
CA ILE A 78 -5.50 8.34 2.42
C ILE A 78 -6.76 9.14 2.74
N ASP A 79 -7.69 9.25 1.79
CA ASP A 79 -8.93 10.01 1.98
C ASP A 79 -9.82 9.37 3.06
N GLU A 80 -9.92 8.04 3.07
CA GLU A 80 -10.67 7.25 4.04
C GLU A 80 -10.13 7.44 5.46
N ILE A 81 -8.82 7.33 5.65
CA ILE A 81 -8.19 7.52 6.97
C ILE A 81 -8.22 9.00 7.38
N MET A 82 -8.06 9.94 6.46
CA MET A 82 -8.20 11.37 6.78
C MET A 82 -9.61 11.73 7.21
N LYS A 83 -10.63 11.06 6.66
CA LYS A 83 -12.02 11.23 7.11
C LYS A 83 -12.20 10.61 8.50
N HIS A 84 -11.79 9.36 8.67
CA HIS A 84 -11.83 8.64 9.95
C HIS A 84 -11.18 9.45 11.07
N GLU A 85 -9.99 9.99 10.81
CA GLU A 85 -9.23 10.80 11.77
C GLU A 85 -9.96 12.08 12.20
N LYS A 86 -10.74 12.70 11.31
CA LYS A 86 -11.57 13.86 11.68
C LYS A 86 -12.75 13.48 12.55
N GLU A 87 -13.26 12.25 12.40
CA GLU A 87 -14.38 11.73 13.18
C GLU A 87 -13.96 11.27 14.58
N LEU A 88 -12.65 11.24 14.87
CA LEU A 88 -12.10 10.89 16.19
C LEU A 88 -12.62 11.79 17.31
N GLU A 89 -13.07 13.02 17.02
CA GLU A 89 -13.63 13.95 17.99
C GLU A 89 -14.75 13.32 18.85
N ILE A 90 -15.56 12.42 18.25
CA ILE A 90 -16.63 11.68 18.94
C ILE A 90 -16.11 10.86 20.14
N MET A 91 -14.83 10.47 20.11
CA MET A 91 -14.20 9.69 21.17
C MET A 91 -13.61 10.55 22.29
N VAL A 92 -13.52 11.87 22.12
CA VAL A 92 -12.78 12.78 23.02
C VAL A 92 -13.54 14.06 23.39
N ASP A 93 -14.75 14.27 22.87
CA ASP A 93 -15.59 15.44 23.14
C ASP A 93 -16.18 15.50 24.56
N GLY A 94 -16.08 14.39 25.31
CA GLY A 94 -16.59 14.27 26.68
C GLY A 94 -18.10 14.04 26.75
N ILE A 95 -18.76 13.76 25.63
CA ILE A 95 -20.20 13.46 25.53
C ILE A 95 -20.36 11.94 25.42
N ASP A 96 -21.15 11.34 26.31
CA ASP A 96 -21.44 9.90 26.27
C ASP A 96 -22.34 9.56 25.06
N GLN A 97 -21.75 8.96 24.02
CA GLN A 97 -22.42 8.63 22.76
C GLN A 97 -22.18 7.16 22.39
N PRO A 98 -22.73 6.18 23.14
CA PRO A 98 -22.31 4.79 23.04
C PRO A 98 -22.48 4.15 21.65
N LYS A 99 -23.45 4.60 20.85
CA LYS A 99 -23.71 4.03 19.53
C LYS A 99 -22.69 4.55 18.51
N GLU A 100 -22.45 5.85 18.51
CA GLU A 100 -21.54 6.56 17.63
C GLU A 100 -20.09 6.16 17.92
N GLU A 101 -19.70 6.12 19.20
CA GLU A 101 -18.39 5.62 19.64
C GLU A 101 -18.17 4.16 19.24
N SER A 102 -19.19 3.31 19.39
CA SER A 102 -19.11 1.91 18.98
C SER A 102 -18.94 1.76 17.47
N ALA A 103 -19.66 2.57 16.69
CA ALA A 103 -19.52 2.60 15.23
C ALA A 103 -18.13 3.06 14.80
N TYR A 104 -17.58 4.09 15.46
CA TYR A 104 -16.22 4.58 15.21
C TYR A 104 -15.17 3.50 15.47
N LYS A 105 -15.27 2.79 16.60
CA LYS A 105 -14.34 1.68 16.93
C LYS A 105 -14.43 0.54 15.92
N GLU A 106 -15.63 0.23 15.43
CA GLU A 106 -15.80 -0.82 14.41
C GLU A 106 -15.20 -0.42 13.06
N GLU A 107 -15.37 0.84 12.67
CA GLU A 107 -14.71 1.34 11.47
C GLU A 107 -13.18 1.32 11.61
N HIS A 108 -12.66 1.70 12.78
CA HIS A 108 -11.22 1.60 13.04
C HIS A 108 -10.71 0.15 12.95
N ARG A 109 -11.47 -0.85 13.44
CA ARG A 109 -11.16 -2.29 13.25
C ARG A 109 -11.05 -2.66 11.78
N ARG A 110 -12.01 -2.20 10.98
CA ARG A 110 -12.01 -2.45 9.54
C ARG A 110 -10.76 -1.85 8.90
N LEU A 111 -10.38 -0.63 9.26
CA LEU A 111 -9.16 0.02 8.77
C LEU A 111 -7.90 -0.76 9.16
N ILE A 112 -7.78 -1.27 10.39
CA ILE A 112 -6.68 -2.14 10.81
C ILE A 112 -6.57 -3.35 9.87
N ALA A 113 -7.67 -4.05 9.62
CA ALA A 113 -7.68 -5.22 8.74
C ALA A 113 -7.27 -4.86 7.30
N VAL A 114 -7.79 -3.75 6.78
CA VAL A 114 -7.45 -3.24 5.45
C VAL A 114 -5.96 -2.89 5.35
N MET A 115 -5.40 -2.19 6.32
CA MET A 115 -4.00 -1.78 6.32
C MET A 115 -3.05 -2.96 6.47
N ASN A 116 -3.38 -3.92 7.34
CA ASN A 116 -2.60 -5.14 7.54
C ASN A 116 -2.56 -6.03 6.28
N GLN A 117 -3.59 -5.96 5.44
CA GLN A 117 -3.58 -6.63 4.14
C GLN A 117 -2.83 -5.81 3.07
N PHE A 118 -3.13 -4.52 2.98
CA PHE A 118 -2.66 -3.67 1.90
C PHE A 118 -1.13 -3.43 1.93
N ILE A 119 -0.55 -3.20 3.10
CA ILE A 119 0.88 -2.88 3.22
C ILE A 119 1.77 -4.03 2.71
N PRO A 120 1.56 -5.30 3.11
CA PRO A 120 2.31 -6.43 2.56
C PRO A 120 2.12 -6.61 1.05
N GLU A 121 0.90 -6.46 0.55
CA GLU A 121 0.59 -6.56 -0.89
C GLU A 121 1.37 -5.53 -1.70
N TYR A 122 1.40 -4.28 -1.24
CA TYR A 122 2.19 -3.21 -1.83
C TYR A 122 3.69 -3.54 -1.83
N ARG A 123 4.24 -4.04 -0.70
CA ARG A 123 5.66 -4.41 -0.60
C ARG A 123 6.03 -5.54 -1.57
N ASN A 124 5.16 -6.53 -1.75
CA ASN A 124 5.34 -7.60 -2.72
C ASN A 124 5.35 -7.05 -4.15
N LEU A 125 4.40 -6.16 -4.47
CA LEU A 125 4.30 -5.53 -5.78
C LEU A 125 5.55 -4.68 -6.12
N LYS A 126 6.04 -3.91 -5.16
CA LYS A 126 7.34 -3.20 -5.25
C LYS A 126 8.49 -4.15 -5.57
N GLY A 127 8.55 -5.31 -4.90
CA GLY A 127 9.54 -6.34 -5.17
C GLY A 127 9.48 -6.87 -6.60
N GLN A 128 8.27 -7.11 -7.12
CA GLN A 128 8.06 -7.57 -8.50
C GLN A 128 8.54 -6.54 -9.53
N LEU A 129 8.22 -5.26 -9.33
CA LEU A 129 8.69 -4.19 -10.20
C LEU A 129 10.22 -4.15 -10.26
N PHE A 130 10.89 -4.12 -9.10
CA PHE A 130 12.34 -4.09 -9.07
C PHE A 130 12.98 -5.36 -9.62
N GLY A 131 12.31 -6.51 -9.51
CA GLY A 131 12.71 -7.74 -10.20
C GLY A 131 12.77 -7.56 -11.71
N ILE A 132 11.74 -6.98 -12.31
CA ILE A 132 11.69 -6.68 -13.75
C ILE A 132 12.84 -5.74 -14.15
N ILE A 133 13.04 -4.64 -13.40
CA ILE A 133 14.10 -3.67 -13.69
C ILE A 133 15.49 -4.30 -13.57
N LYS A 134 15.70 -5.14 -12.55
CA LYS A 134 16.95 -5.87 -12.36
C LYS A 134 17.24 -6.79 -13.54
N ASP A 135 16.25 -7.55 -14.00
CA ASP A 135 16.38 -8.43 -15.16
C ASP A 135 16.76 -7.66 -16.43
N ILE A 136 16.11 -6.52 -16.67
CA ILE A 136 16.44 -5.63 -17.80
C ILE A 136 17.90 -5.16 -17.71
N ARG A 137 18.33 -4.67 -16.55
CA ARG A 137 19.71 -4.22 -16.33
C ARG A 137 20.76 -5.32 -16.53
N ILE A 138 20.44 -6.57 -16.15
CA ILE A 138 21.34 -7.71 -16.35
C ILE A 138 21.49 -8.01 -17.85
N LYS A 139 20.37 -8.05 -18.60
CA LYS A 139 20.39 -8.25 -20.06
C LYS A 139 21.21 -7.17 -20.78
N GLU A 140 20.99 -5.89 -20.45
CA GLU A 140 21.72 -4.76 -21.02
C GLU A 140 23.23 -4.83 -20.76
N LYS A 141 23.64 -5.31 -19.58
CA LYS A 141 25.06 -5.50 -19.26
C LYS A 141 25.69 -6.62 -20.08
N GLN A 142 24.96 -7.72 -20.28
CA GLN A 142 25.44 -8.87 -21.04
C GLN A 142 25.62 -8.54 -22.53
N SER A 143 24.68 -7.83 -23.16
CA SER A 143 24.80 -7.43 -24.57
C SER A 143 26.03 -6.55 -24.82
N ARG A 144 26.27 -5.54 -23.96
CA ARG A 144 27.45 -4.66 -24.04
C ARG A 144 28.80 -5.38 -23.93
N LEU A 145 28.84 -6.56 -23.30
CA LEU A 145 30.06 -7.37 -23.19
C LEU A 145 30.30 -8.19 -24.47
N ILE A 146 29.24 -8.58 -25.17
CA ILE A 146 29.32 -9.34 -26.42
C ILE A 146 29.70 -8.41 -27.59
N ASP A 147 29.13 -7.20 -27.64
CA ASP A 147 29.42 -6.21 -28.69
C ASP A 147 30.85 -5.64 -28.66
N ARG A 148 31.62 -5.96 -27.62
CA ARG A 148 33.03 -5.55 -27.45
C ARG A 148 34.05 -6.61 -27.91
N LYS A 149 33.60 -7.74 -28.43
CA LYS A 149 34.44 -8.79 -29.04
C LYS A 149 34.37 -8.71 -30.56
#